data_AF-A0A662KWN5-F1
#
_entry.id   AF-A0A662KWN5-F1
#
_cell.length_a   1.000
_cell.length_b   1.000
_cell.length_c   1.000
_cell.angle_alpha   90.00
_cell.angle_beta   90.00
_cell.angle_gamma   90.00
#
_symmetry.space_group_name_H-M   'P 1'
#
loop_
_entity.id
_entity.type
_entity.pdbx_description
1 polymer ?
#
loop_
_entity_poly.entity_id
_entity_poly.type
_entity_poly.pdbx_seq_one_letter_code
_entity_poly.pdbx_strand_id
1 'polypeptide(L)'
;MDMGKAKKKHVGDGNMGHNKKAKQNGHKAEEIAKEFLPKFFDTVKVEFINSLIDFYVNGHYIEVKSCLEWQIDSSHGEKGRRRGRFVIYKDQHDFLLKNNGFYLFVMRRLCGKTFIKLVRAKDVPVNFNNRNKCLVVWTKVMGEVV
;
A
#
# COMPACT_ATOMS: atom_id res chain seq x y z
N MET A 1 -21.26 25.32 3.64
CA MET A 1 -21.51 23.93 3.21
C MET A 1 -20.46 23.07 3.87
N ASP A 2 -20.88 22.28 4.85
CA ASP A 2 -20.00 21.56 5.78
C ASP A 2 -19.66 20.17 5.19
N MET A 3 -18.38 19.94 4.88
CA MET A 3 -17.88 18.67 4.34
C MET A 3 -17.55 17.76 5.52
N GLY A 4 -18.49 16.86 5.86
CA GLY A 4 -18.34 15.87 6.91
C GLY A 4 -17.07 15.02 6.73
N LYS A 5 -16.11 15.16 7.66
CA LYS A 5 -14.94 14.28 7.77
C LYS A 5 -15.41 12.88 8.19
N ALA A 6 -15.45 11.95 7.24
CA ALA A 6 -15.60 10.54 7.53
C ALA A 6 -14.37 10.05 8.31
N LYS A 7 -14.53 9.78 9.61
CA LYS A 7 -13.51 9.14 10.45
C LYS A 7 -13.40 7.66 10.09
N LYS A 8 -12.15 7.19 9.94
CA LYS A 8 -11.80 5.78 9.77
C LYS A 8 -12.34 4.96 10.95
N LYS A 9 -13.35 4.12 10.72
CA LYS A 9 -13.81 3.14 11.72
C LYS A 9 -12.67 2.14 11.97
N HIS A 10 -12.04 2.22 13.14
CA HIS A 10 -11.19 1.14 13.64
C HIS A 10 -12.08 -0.05 13.98
N VAL A 11 -11.88 -1.16 13.26
CA VAL A 11 -12.51 -2.44 13.56
C VAL A 11 -11.50 -3.31 14.29
N GLY A 12 -11.80 -3.58 15.57
CA GLY A 12 -11.39 -4.78 16.28
C GLY A 12 -10.05 -4.73 17.02
N ASP A 13 -10.13 -4.62 18.34
CA ASP A 13 -9.08 -5.03 19.27
C ASP A 13 -8.79 -6.54 19.10
N GLY A 14 -7.60 -6.84 18.61
CA GLY A 14 -7.10 -8.19 18.42
C GLY A 14 -5.59 -8.20 18.21
N ASN A 15 -4.87 -8.58 19.27
CA ASN A 15 -3.45 -8.97 19.28
C ASN A 15 -2.39 -7.84 19.10
N MET A 16 -2.05 -7.16 20.22
CA MET A 16 -1.14 -6.00 20.29
C MET A 16 0.31 -6.23 19.77
N GLY A 17 0.79 -7.46 19.66
CA GLY A 17 2.18 -7.75 19.24
C GLY A 17 2.44 -7.72 17.73
N HIS A 18 1.45 -8.10 16.91
CA HIS A 18 1.63 -8.23 15.45
C HIS A 18 1.44 -6.92 14.68
N ASN A 19 0.69 -5.97 15.26
CA ASN A 19 0.29 -4.74 14.57
C ASN A 19 1.38 -3.64 14.55
N LYS A 20 2.30 -3.64 15.53
CA LYS A 20 3.34 -2.59 15.64
C LYS A 20 4.33 -2.62 14.46
N LYS A 21 4.78 -3.80 14.05
CA LYS A 21 5.69 -3.97 12.90
C LYS A 21 5.01 -3.58 11.57
N ALA A 22 3.75 -3.97 11.39
CA ALA A 22 2.98 -3.60 10.20
C ALA A 22 2.78 -2.07 10.13
N LYS A 23 2.42 -1.44 11.24
CA LYS A 23 2.28 0.02 11.35
C LYS A 23 3.60 0.76 11.04
N GLN A 24 4.71 0.30 11.61
CA GLN A 24 6.04 0.86 11.32
C GLN A 24 6.42 0.71 9.83
N ASN A 25 6.08 -0.42 9.20
CA ASN A 25 6.33 -0.63 7.78
C ASN A 25 5.44 0.25 6.90
N GLY A 26 4.20 0.53 7.31
CA GLY A 26 3.33 1.51 6.68
C GLY A 26 3.93 2.91 6.72
N HIS A 27 4.27 3.40 7.91
CA HIS A 27 4.87 4.72 8.09
C HIS A 27 6.18 4.89 7.29
N LYS A 28 7.05 3.89 7.30
CA LYS A 28 8.29 3.94 6.49
C LYS A 28 7.98 4.05 4.99
N ALA A 29 6.93 3.39 4.52
CA ALA A 29 6.55 3.48 3.11
C ALA A 29 5.91 4.82 2.75
N GLU A 30 5.15 5.44 3.66
CA GLU A 30 4.65 6.81 3.50
C GLU A 30 5.80 7.83 3.43
N GLU A 31 6.84 7.67 4.25
CA GLU A 31 8.04 8.53 4.15
C GLU A 31 8.78 8.34 2.82
N ILE A 32 8.94 7.10 2.35
CA ILE A 32 9.46 6.83 1.00
C ILE A 32 8.56 7.49 -0.06
N ALA A 33 7.24 7.42 0.09
CA ALA A 33 6.32 8.04 -0.86
C ALA A 33 6.52 9.55 -0.97
N LYS A 34 6.71 10.25 0.15
CA LYS A 34 7.00 11.70 0.15
C LYS A 34 8.25 12.06 -0.66
N GLU A 35 9.27 11.20 -0.67
CA GLU A 35 10.49 11.42 -1.44
C GLU A 35 10.30 11.20 -2.94
N PHE A 36 9.50 10.19 -3.33
CA PHE A 36 9.43 9.73 -4.73
C PHE A 36 8.24 10.28 -5.52
N LEU A 37 7.11 10.58 -4.88
CA LEU A 37 5.96 11.17 -5.57
C LEU A 37 6.28 12.49 -6.30
N PRO A 38 7.09 13.41 -5.75
CA PRO A 38 7.58 14.58 -6.47
C PRO A 38 8.22 14.24 -7.81
N LYS A 39 9.04 13.18 -7.84
CA LYS A 39 9.79 12.74 -9.03
C LYS A 39 8.88 12.13 -10.09
N PHE A 40 7.84 11.38 -9.68
CA PHE A 40 6.89 10.77 -10.62
C PHE A 40 5.97 11.78 -11.30
N PHE A 41 5.61 12.85 -10.59
CA PHE A 41 4.61 13.82 -11.05
C PHE A 41 5.21 15.19 -11.41
N ASP A 42 6.54 15.30 -11.43
CA ASP A 42 7.32 16.52 -11.69
C ASP A 42 6.76 17.73 -10.91
N THR A 43 6.67 17.58 -9.59
CA THR A 43 6.08 18.60 -8.72
C THR A 43 6.74 18.63 -7.35
N VAL A 44 6.71 19.78 -6.69
CA VAL A 44 7.18 19.94 -5.30
C VAL A 44 6.04 19.85 -4.28
N LYS A 45 4.78 19.85 -4.73
CA LYS A 45 3.60 19.85 -3.86
C LYS A 45 3.07 18.43 -3.67
N VAL A 46 3.23 17.90 -2.47
CA VAL A 46 2.67 16.62 -2.04
C VAL A 46 1.80 16.86 -0.82
N GLU A 47 0.50 16.60 -0.95
CA GLU A 47 -0.44 16.76 0.15
C GLU A 47 -0.69 15.40 0.81
N PHE A 48 -0.35 15.30 2.08
CA PHE A 48 -0.69 14.14 2.90
C PHE A 48 -2.09 14.33 3.48
N ILE A 49 -3.05 13.53 3.02
CA ILE A 49 -4.46 13.64 3.43
C ILE A 49 -4.75 12.75 4.64
N ASN A 50 -4.10 11.58 4.73
CA ASN A 50 -4.23 10.61 5.83
C ASN A 50 -5.69 10.28 6.20
N SER A 51 -6.49 9.97 5.18
CA SER A 51 -7.91 9.60 5.33
C SER A 51 -8.14 8.20 4.79
N LEU A 52 -9.11 8.03 3.88
CA LEU A 52 -9.31 6.81 3.11
C LEU A 52 -8.09 6.51 2.21
N ILE A 53 -7.44 7.56 1.70
CA ILE A 53 -6.25 7.54 0.85
C ILE A 53 -5.13 8.36 1.50
N ASP A 54 -3.87 7.99 1.21
CA ASP A 54 -2.69 8.59 1.84
C ASP A 54 -2.34 9.99 1.29
N PHE A 55 -2.26 10.15 -0.04
CA PHE A 55 -1.76 11.38 -0.68
C PHE A 55 -2.66 11.92 -1.80
N TYR A 56 -2.52 13.22 -2.06
CA TYR A 56 -2.96 13.88 -3.28
C TYR A 56 -1.82 14.70 -3.87
N VAL A 57 -1.51 14.43 -5.14
CA VAL A 57 -0.33 14.99 -5.83
C VAL A 57 -0.72 15.32 -7.26
N ASN A 58 -0.55 16.58 -7.66
CA ASN A 58 -0.78 17.05 -9.03
C ASN A 58 -2.11 16.56 -9.67
N GLY A 59 -3.22 16.65 -8.93
CA GLY A 59 -4.53 16.20 -9.43
C GLY A 59 -4.85 14.72 -9.21
N HIS A 60 -3.94 13.94 -8.61
CA HIS A 60 -4.07 12.49 -8.49
C HIS A 60 -4.10 12.03 -7.04
N TYR A 61 -5.09 11.18 -6.73
CA TYR A 61 -5.14 10.46 -5.45
C TYR A 61 -4.21 9.24 -5.48
N ILE A 62 -3.41 9.08 -4.43
CA ILE A 62 -2.39 8.01 -4.32
C ILE A 62 -2.52 7.26 -3.00
N GLU A 63 -2.70 5.94 -3.08
CA GLU A 63 -2.60 5.03 -1.93
C GLU A 63 -1.24 4.32 -1.91
N VAL A 64 -0.58 4.28 -0.76
CA VAL A 64 0.71 3.61 -0.58
C VAL A 64 0.50 2.23 0.02
N LYS A 65 1.06 1.20 -0.62
CA LYS A 65 1.04 -0.17 -0.09
C LYS A 65 2.44 -0.72 0.03
N SER A 66 2.75 -1.28 1.20
CA SER A 66 4.07 -1.85 1.45
C SER A 66 4.04 -3.35 1.75
N CYS A 67 5.12 -4.03 1.37
CA CYS A 67 5.38 -5.40 1.79
C CYS A 67 6.88 -5.69 1.87
N LEU A 68 7.25 -6.80 2.49
CA LEU A 68 8.60 -7.35 2.39
C LEU A 68 8.69 -8.28 1.18
N GLU A 69 9.84 -8.40 0.54
CA GLU A 69 10.08 -9.35 -0.57
C GLU A 69 9.64 -10.77 -0.18
N TRP A 70 10.00 -11.16 1.03
CA TRP A 70 9.69 -12.44 1.63
C TRP A 70 9.03 -12.27 2.99
N GLN A 71 8.02 -13.08 3.26
CA GLN A 71 7.44 -13.26 4.57
C GLN A 71 7.80 -14.65 5.08
N ILE A 72 8.29 -14.72 6.32
CA ILE A 72 8.55 -15.97 7.02
C ILE A 72 7.23 -16.39 7.66
N ASP A 73 6.81 -17.62 7.38
CA ASP A 73 5.72 -18.25 8.10
C ASP A 73 6.28 -18.95 9.34
N SER A 74 6.04 -18.35 10.51
CA SER A 74 6.49 -18.89 11.79
C SER A 74 5.91 -20.27 12.10
N SER A 75 4.84 -20.70 11.41
CA SER A 75 4.26 -22.04 11.56
C SER A 75 4.99 -23.14 10.77
N HIS A 76 5.91 -22.78 9.85
CA HIS A 76 6.60 -23.73 8.96
C HIS A 76 8.14 -23.59 9.01
N GLY A 77 8.69 -22.91 10.02
CA GLY A 77 10.13 -22.71 10.20
C GLY A 77 10.81 -21.96 9.05
N GLU A 78 12.14 -22.05 8.94
CA GLU A 78 12.95 -21.37 7.91
C GLU A 78 12.61 -21.81 6.46
N LYS A 79 11.99 -22.99 6.30
CA LYS A 79 11.51 -23.50 5.00
C LYS A 79 10.19 -22.86 4.55
N GLY A 80 9.45 -22.22 5.47
CA GLY A 80 8.15 -21.59 5.24
C GLY A 80 8.24 -20.18 4.66
N ARG A 81 9.08 -19.93 3.65
CA ARG A 81 9.21 -18.59 3.05
C ARG A 81 8.23 -18.43 1.91
N ARG A 82 7.37 -17.41 1.98
CA ARG A 82 6.45 -17.04 0.90
C ARG A 82 6.70 -15.62 0.41
N ARG A 83 6.44 -15.36 -0.87
CA ARG A 83 6.52 -13.99 -1.43
C ARG A 83 5.60 -13.05 -0.66
N GLY A 84 6.07 -11.83 -0.44
CA GLY A 84 5.25 -10.76 0.12
C GLY A 84 4.01 -10.47 -0.69
N ARG A 85 3.00 -9.92 -0.01
CA ARG A 85 1.73 -9.56 -0.61
C ARG A 85 1.35 -8.15 -0.15
N PHE A 86 0.85 -7.35 -1.07
CA PHE A 86 0.18 -6.10 -0.76
C PHE A 86 -1.26 -6.40 -0.34
N VAL A 87 -1.72 -5.75 0.73
CA VAL A 87 -3.12 -5.81 1.15
C VAL A 87 -3.86 -4.66 0.48
N ILE A 88 -4.81 -4.97 -0.39
CA ILE A 88 -5.63 -3.97 -1.08
C ILE A 88 -7.02 -4.00 -0.45
N TYR A 89 -7.49 -2.87 0.06
CA TYR A 89 -8.84 -2.73 0.58
C TYR A 89 -9.80 -2.26 -0.52
N LYS A 90 -11.01 -2.79 -0.52
CA LYS A 90 -11.98 -2.61 -1.60
C LYS A 90 -12.45 -1.15 -1.69
N ASP A 91 -12.75 -0.53 -0.56
CA ASP A 91 -13.17 0.87 -0.47
C ASP A 91 -12.12 1.84 -1.03
N GLN A 92 -10.85 1.64 -0.70
CA GLN A 92 -9.73 2.41 -1.24
C GLN A 92 -9.60 2.19 -2.75
N HIS A 93 -9.74 0.95 -3.21
CA HIS A 93 -9.66 0.62 -4.63
C HIS A 93 -10.78 1.25 -5.44
N ASP A 94 -12.03 1.11 -4.99
CA ASP A 94 -13.20 1.70 -5.63
C ASP A 94 -13.07 3.24 -5.68
N PHE A 95 -12.57 3.86 -4.60
CA PHE A 95 -12.31 5.29 -4.58
C PHE A 95 -11.26 5.70 -5.63
N LEU A 96 -10.15 4.98 -5.74
CA LEU A 96 -9.12 5.28 -6.74
C LEU A 96 -9.64 5.04 -8.16
N LEU A 97 -10.42 3.99 -8.42
CA LEU A 97 -11.02 3.76 -9.74
C LEU A 97 -11.93 4.92 -10.15
N LYS A 98 -12.81 5.37 -9.24
CA LYS A 98 -13.73 6.49 -9.48
C LYS A 98 -12.98 7.79 -9.81
N ASN A 99 -11.80 7.99 -9.24
CA ASN A 99 -11.02 9.22 -9.38
C ASN A 99 -9.77 9.07 -10.27
N ASN A 100 -9.67 8.00 -11.07
CA ASN A 100 -8.51 7.69 -11.91
C ASN A 100 -7.15 7.79 -11.15
N GLY A 101 -7.15 7.31 -9.91
CA GLY A 101 -6.02 7.36 -8.98
C GLY A 101 -5.02 6.21 -9.15
N PHE A 102 -3.98 6.25 -8.31
CA PHE A 102 -2.83 5.35 -8.40
C PHE A 102 -2.54 4.67 -7.06
N TYR A 103 -1.82 3.56 -7.17
CA TYR A 103 -1.09 2.97 -6.06
C TYR A 103 0.40 3.27 -6.22
N LEU A 104 1.06 3.61 -5.11
CA LEU A 104 2.50 3.50 -4.99
C LEU A 104 2.83 2.25 -4.19
N PHE A 105 3.35 1.23 -4.89
CA PHE A 105 3.76 -0.01 -4.25
C PHE A 105 5.22 0.06 -3.81
N VAL A 106 5.48 -0.28 -2.54
CA VAL A 106 6.81 -0.25 -1.92
C VAL A 106 7.16 -1.65 -1.41
N MET A 107 8.10 -2.32 -2.06
CA MET A 107 8.61 -3.62 -1.64
C MET A 107 10.01 -3.45 -1.06
N ARG A 108 10.24 -4.03 0.12
CA ARG A 108 11.52 -3.94 0.82
C ARG A 108 12.16 -5.31 0.99
N ARG A 109 13.46 -5.40 0.73
CA ARG A 109 14.29 -6.55 1.11
C ARG A 109 14.81 -6.38 2.53
N LEU A 110 15.07 -7.49 3.21
CA LEU A 110 15.67 -7.47 4.56
C LEU A 110 17.09 -6.88 4.57
N CYS A 111 17.80 -6.94 3.44
CA CYS A 111 19.11 -6.30 3.25
C CYS A 111 19.04 -4.77 3.08
N GLY A 112 17.86 -4.15 3.20
CA GLY A 112 17.68 -2.70 3.13
C GLY A 112 17.33 -2.15 1.74
N LYS A 113 17.46 -2.94 0.66
CA LYS A 113 17.02 -2.52 -0.69
C LYS A 113 15.52 -2.27 -0.74
N THR A 114 15.12 -1.20 -1.43
CA THR A 114 13.73 -0.80 -1.64
C THR A 114 13.43 -0.71 -3.13
N PHE A 115 12.29 -1.26 -3.53
CA PHE A 115 11.78 -1.20 -4.88
C PHE A 115 10.41 -0.53 -4.85
N ILE A 116 10.20 0.40 -5.78
CA ILE A 116 8.97 1.17 -5.86
C ILE A 116 8.35 1.05 -7.25
N LYS A 117 7.03 1.05 -7.34
CA LYS A 117 6.32 1.10 -8.61
C LYS A 117 5.01 1.88 -8.47
N LEU A 118 4.84 2.89 -9.31
CA LEU A 118 3.58 3.62 -9.45
C LEU A 118 2.70 2.90 -10.48
N VAL A 119 1.46 2.58 -10.12
CA VAL A 119 0.53 1.81 -10.97
C VAL A 119 -0.86 2.44 -10.88
N ARG A 120 -1.53 2.67 -12.02
CA ARG A 120 -2.93 3.11 -12.01
C ARG A 120 -3.80 2.05 -11.34
N ALA A 121 -4.80 2.47 -10.57
CA ALA A 121 -5.68 1.53 -9.87
C ALA A 121 -6.32 0.50 -10.81
N LYS A 122 -6.76 0.93 -12.01
CA LYS A 122 -7.35 0.05 -13.04
C LYS A 122 -6.42 -1.06 -13.56
N ASP A 123 -5.10 -0.89 -13.42
CA ASP A 123 -4.09 -1.82 -13.92
C ASP A 123 -3.62 -2.80 -12.81
N VAL A 124 -4.16 -2.71 -11.59
CA VAL A 124 -3.81 -3.61 -10.48
C VAL A 124 -4.62 -4.91 -10.58
N PRO A 125 -3.99 -6.10 -10.53
CA PRO A 125 -4.66 -7.39 -10.71
C PRO A 125 -5.38 -7.82 -9.41
N VAL A 126 -6.42 -7.08 -9.03
CA VAL A 126 -7.24 -7.35 -7.85
C VAL A 126 -8.29 -8.42 -8.14
N ASN A 127 -8.55 -9.26 -7.15
CA ASN A 127 -9.76 -10.07 -7.11
C ASN A 127 -10.24 -10.13 -5.66
N PHE A 128 -11.37 -9.48 -5.39
CA PHE A 128 -11.92 -9.37 -4.05
C PHE A 128 -12.73 -10.60 -3.62
N ASN A 129 -13.25 -11.43 -4.53
CA ASN A 129 -14.09 -12.61 -4.20
C ASN A 129 -15.13 -12.32 -3.09
N ASN A 130 -15.89 -11.23 -3.22
CA ASN A 130 -16.87 -10.73 -2.21
C ASN A 130 -16.30 -10.38 -0.82
N ARG A 131 -14.98 -10.18 -0.70
CA ARG A 131 -14.31 -9.73 0.53
C ARG A 131 -14.01 -8.23 0.50
N ASN A 132 -13.80 -7.65 1.68
CA ASN A 132 -13.41 -6.24 1.82
C ASN A 132 -11.93 -5.96 1.52
N LYS A 133 -11.12 -7.00 1.35
CA LYS A 133 -9.71 -6.90 0.97
C LYS A 133 -9.26 -8.08 0.11
N CYS A 134 -8.27 -7.85 -0.73
CA CYS A 134 -7.55 -8.91 -1.43
C CYS A 134 -6.04 -8.80 -1.18
N LEU A 135 -5.33 -9.90 -1.41
CA LEU A 135 -3.88 -9.98 -1.28
C LEU A 135 -3.26 -10.14 -2.67
N VAL A 136 -2.41 -9.20 -3.07
CA VAL A 136 -1.73 -9.24 -4.37
C VAL A 136 -0.26 -9.54 -4.14
N VAL A 137 0.24 -10.66 -4.66
CA VAL A 137 1.68 -11.02 -4.58
C VAL A 137 2.50 -9.97 -5.32
N TRP A 138 3.60 -9.51 -4.72
CA TRP A 138 4.35 -8.38 -5.25
C TRP A 138 4.85 -8.57 -6.69
N THR A 139 5.20 -9.80 -7.08
CA THR A 139 5.67 -10.11 -8.45
C THR A 139 4.60 -9.88 -9.52
N LYS A 140 3.31 -9.99 -9.17
CA LYS A 140 2.21 -9.69 -10.11
C LYS A 140 2.10 -8.20 -10.44
N VAL A 141 2.61 -7.34 -9.56
CA VAL A 141 2.57 -5.89 -9.72
C VAL A 141 3.90 -5.39 -10.28
N MET A 142 5.01 -5.83 -9.68
CA MET A 142 6.34 -5.28 -9.95
C MET A 142 7.06 -6.00 -11.10
N GLY A 143 6.64 -7.20 -11.48
CA GLY A 143 7.49 -8.12 -12.26
C GLY A 143 8.53 -8.78 -11.36
N GLU A 144 9.21 -9.83 -11.85
CA GLU A 144 10.39 -10.35 -11.15
C GLU A 144 11.50 -9.29 -11.21
N VAL A 145 11.97 -8.83 -10.06
CA VAL A 145 13.15 -7.98 -9.96
C VAL A 145 14.32 -8.87 -9.57
N VAL A 146 15.23 -9.11 -10.51
CA VAL A 146 16.49 -9.85 -10.29
C VAL A 146 17.42 -8.96 -9.46
#